data_AF-A0A7G6T6A4-F1
#
_entry.id   AF-A0A7G6T6A4-F1
#
_cell.length_a   1.000
_cell.length_b   1.000
_cell.length_c   1.000
_cell.angle_alpha   90.00
_cell.angle_beta   90.00
_cell.angle_gamma   90.00
#
_symmetry.space_group_name_H-M   'P 1'
#
loop_
_entity.id
_entity.type
_entity.pdbx_description
1 polymer ?
#
loop_
_entity_poly.entity_id
_entity_poly.type
_entity_poly.pdbx_seq_one_letter_code
_entity_poly.pdbx_strand_id
1 'polypeptide(L)' 'METRIIDSRDDFAQWAIDRANAILTDEGSELATAARNGNEAQMGETAQALGQAIVEALLEAFDGLVGDE' A
#
# COMPACT_ATOMS: atom_id res chain seq x y z
N MET A 1 -0.41 8.60 -13.24
CA MET A 1 -1.47 8.14 -12.32
C MET A 1 -2.58 9.17 -12.38
N GLU A 2 -3.81 8.75 -12.67
CA GLU A 2 -4.96 9.64 -12.53
C GLU A 2 -5.14 9.94 -11.04
N THR A 3 -5.05 11.22 -10.67
CA THR A 3 -5.32 11.68 -9.31
C THR A 3 -6.78 11.36 -9.00
N ARG A 4 -7.02 10.37 -8.14
CA ARG A 4 -8.38 9.99 -7.73
C ARG A 4 -8.85 10.99 -6.68
N ILE A 5 -9.75 11.89 -7.07
CA ILE A 5 -10.34 12.86 -6.15
C ILE A 5 -11.25 12.08 -5.18
N ILE A 6 -10.91 12.14 -3.89
CA ILE A 6 -11.71 11.57 -2.82
C ILE A 6 -12.69 12.64 -2.35
N ASP A 7 -13.89 12.67 -2.95
CA ASP A 7 -14.89 13.71 -2.68
C ASP A 7 -15.92 13.28 -1.62
N SER A 8 -15.94 11.99 -1.27
CA SER A 8 -16.86 11.44 -0.27
C SER A 8 -16.23 10.33 0.58
N ARG A 9 -16.86 10.04 1.72
CA ARG A 9 -16.47 8.91 2.58
C ARG A 9 -16.54 7.57 1.84
N ASP A 10 -17.51 7.40 0.94
CA ASP A 10 -17.69 6.16 0.20
C ASP A 10 -16.59 6.00 -0.88
N ASP A 11 -16.17 7.11 -1.51
CA ASP A 11 -15.01 7.12 -2.41
C ASP A 11 -13.72 6.79 -1.68
N PHE A 12 -13.52 7.35 -0.49
CA PHE A 12 -12.38 7.02 0.37
C PHE A 12 -12.38 5.54 0.75
N ALA A 13 -13.54 4.99 1.11
CA ALA A 13 -13.66 3.58 1.47
C ALA A 13 -13.29 2.67 0.28
N GLN A 14 -13.77 2.99 -0.93
CA GLN A 14 -13.42 2.22 -2.12
C GLN A 14 -11.93 2.35 -2.46
N TRP A 15 -11.38 3.56 -2.43
CA TRP A 15 -9.94 3.76 -2.64
C TRP A 15 -9.11 2.98 -1.61
N ALA A 16 -9.48 3.00 -0.33
CA ALA A 16 -8.75 2.30 0.72
C ALA A 16 -8.77 0.77 0.50
N ILE A 17 -9.90 0.22 0.06
CA ILE A 17 -10.02 -1.21 -0.31
C ILE A 17 -9.12 -1.53 -1.50
N ASP A 18 -9.20 -0.73 -2.56
CA ASP A 18 -8.39 -0.94 -3.78
C ASP A 18 -6.89 -0.87 -3.44
N ARG A 19 -6.48 0.13 -2.66
CA ARG A 19 -5.09 0.35 -2.25
C ARG A 19 -4.57 -0.77 -1.35
N ALA A 20 -5.36 -1.21 -0.37
CA ALA A 20 -4.98 -2.33 0.48
C ALA A 20 -4.83 -3.64 -0.31
N ASN A 21 -5.74 -3.92 -1.25
CA ASN A 21 -5.65 -5.11 -2.09
C ASN A 21 -4.41 -5.09 -3.00
N ALA A 22 -4.05 -3.93 -3.55
CA ALA A 22 -2.83 -3.78 -4.35
C ALA A 22 -1.59 -4.10 -3.51
N ILE A 23 -1.46 -3.48 -2.33
CA ILE A 23 -0.31 -3.72 -1.43
C ILE A 23 -0.20 -5.19 -1.02
N LEU A 24 -1.32 -5.83 -0.68
CA LEU A 24 -1.33 -7.25 -0.32
C LEU A 24 -0.96 -8.16 -1.50
N THR A 25 -1.42 -7.80 -2.71
CA THR A 25 -1.17 -8.58 -3.92
C THR A 25 0.29 -8.48 -4.33
N ASP A 26 0.85 -7.28 -4.33
CA ASP A 26 2.20 -7.02 -4.79
C ASP A 26 3.20 -7.38 -3.67
N GLU A 27 3.30 -6.53 -2.64
CA GLU A 27 4.30 -6.65 -1.58
C GLU A 27 4.03 -7.83 -0.63
N GLY A 28 2.76 -8.09 -0.32
CA GLY A 28 2.38 -9.19 0.57
C GLY A 28 2.69 -10.57 -0.01
N SER A 29 2.46 -10.77 -1.31
CA SER A 29 2.79 -12.02 -1.99
C SER A 29 4.30 -12.23 -2.13
N GLU A 30 5.06 -11.15 -2.37
CA GLU A 30 6.52 -11.19 -2.40
C GLU A 30 7.09 -11.60 -1.05
N LEU A 31 6.63 -10.98 0.04
CA LEU A 31 7.03 -11.37 1.39
C LEU A 31 6.64 -12.82 1.71
N ALA A 32 5.44 -13.27 1.35
CA ALA A 32 5.02 -14.65 1.56
C ALA A 32 5.91 -15.64 0.78
N THR A 33 6.33 -15.27 -0.43
CA THR A 33 7.24 -16.07 -1.26
C THR A 33 8.65 -16.11 -0.66
N ALA A 34 9.17 -14.97 -0.21
CA ALA A 34 10.46 -14.87 0.46
C ALA A 34 10.48 -15.64 1.79
N ALA A 35 9.39 -15.59 2.57
CA ALA A 35 9.26 -16.34 3.80
C ALA A 35 9.25 -17.86 3.60
N ARG A 36 8.72 -18.32 2.45
CA ARG A 36 8.65 -19.75 2.14
C ARG A 36 9.95 -20.32 1.58
N ASN A 37 10.60 -19.58 0.68
CA ASN A 37 11.67 -20.10 -0.18
C ASN A 37 12.97 -19.29 -0.12
N GLY A 38 12.96 -18.11 0.50
CA GLY A 38 14.08 -17.16 0.51
C GLY A 38 15.02 -17.36 1.70
N ASN A 39 16.03 -16.51 1.76
CA ASN A 39 16.93 -16.38 2.91
C ASN A 39 16.54 -15.17 3.77
N GLU A 40 17.18 -15.04 4.93
CA GLU A 40 16.90 -13.99 5.92
C GLU A 40 17.04 -12.57 5.34
N ALA A 41 17.98 -12.36 4.42
CA ALA A 41 18.15 -11.07 3.75
C ALA A 41 16.97 -10.74 2.81
N GLN A 42 16.53 -11.70 1.99
CA GLN A 42 15.37 -11.52 1.10
C GLN A 42 14.07 -11.32 1.89
N MET A 43 13.91 -12.01 3.03
CA MET A 43 12.78 -11.77 3.93
C MET A 43 12.81 -10.34 4.50
N GLY A 44 14.00 -9.84 4.88
CA GLY A 44 14.16 -8.47 5.35
C GLY A 44 13.82 -7.42 4.29
N GLU A 45 14.31 -7.60 3.06
CA GLU A 45 14.05 -6.69 1.93
C GLU A 45 12.55 -6.61 1.60
N THR A 46 11.89 -7.75 1.44
CA THR A 46 10.44 -7.80 1.13
C THR A 46 9.57 -7.32 2.28
N ALA A 47 9.97 -7.56 3.54
CA ALA A 47 9.26 -7.02 4.70
C ALA A 47 9.37 -5.49 4.78
N GLN A 48 10.55 -4.95 4.45
CA GLN A 48 10.75 -3.51 4.39
C GLN A 48 9.95 -2.87 3.25
N ALA A 49 9.90 -3.49 2.08
CA ALA A 49 9.10 -3.03 0.94
C ALA A 49 7.60 -2.97 1.28
N LEU A 50 7.05 -4.03 1.89
CA LEU A 50 5.67 -4.03 2.38
C LEU A 50 5.41 -2.92 3.41
N GLY A 51 6.30 -2.75 4.38
CA GLY A 51 6.19 -1.69 5.39
C GLY A 51 6.20 -0.29 4.76
N GLN A 52 7.09 -0.06 3.78
CA GLN A 52 7.18 1.18 3.04
C GLN A 52 5.89 1.47 2.27
N ALA A 53 5.35 0.50 1.54
CA ALA A 53 4.12 0.67 0.77
C ALA A 53 2.90 1.01 1.65
N ILE A 54 2.83 0.44 2.85
CA ILE A 54 1.80 0.79 3.85
C ILE A 54 1.94 2.25 4.28
N VAL A 55 3.16 2.70 4.61
CA VAL A 55 3.41 4.09 5.01
C VAL A 55 3.07 5.05 3.87
N GLU A 56 3.46 4.74 2.64
CA GLU A 56 3.14 5.55 1.46
C GLU A 56 1.63 5.65 1.24
N ALA A 57 0.87 4.56 1.42
CA ALA A 57 -0.58 4.62 1.33
C ALA A 57 -1.22 5.46 2.44
N LEU A 58 -0.67 5.47 3.65
CA LEU A 58 -1.15 6.33 4.73
C LEU A 58 -0.90 7.82 4.43
N LEU A 59 0.25 8.14 3.82
CA LEU A 59 0.56 9.50 3.39
C LEU A 59 -0.34 9.92 2.22
N GLU A 60 -0.56 9.04 1.24
CA GLU A 60 -1.51 9.27 0.13
C GLU A 60 -2.93 9.52 0.64
N ALA A 61 -3.38 8.76 1.65
CA ALA A 61 -4.66 8.98 2.31
C ALA A 61 -4.73 10.35 2.99
N PHE A 62 -3.66 10.76 3.67
CA PHE A 62 -3.59 12.06 4.32
C PHE A 62 -3.63 13.20 3.31
N ASP A 63 -2.80 13.14 2.26
CA ASP A 63 -2.73 14.15 1.21
C ASP A 63 -4.09 14.29 0.49
N GLY A 64 -4.76 13.16 0.21
CA GLY A 64 -6.09 13.15 -0.37
C GLY A 64 -7.19 13.76 0.51
N LEU A 65 -7.01 13.80 1.85
CA LEU A 65 -7.95 14.44 2.78
C LEU A 65 -7.69 15.93 2.96
N VAL A 66 -6.43 16.37 2.87
CA VAL A 66 -6.06 17.79 2.99
C VAL A 66 -6.48 18.57 1.74
N GLY A 67 -6.55 17.89 0.59
CA GLY A 67 -6.78 18.51 -0.71
C GLY A 67 -5.56 19.31 -1.19
N ASP A 68 -5.47 19.55 -2.50
CA ASP A 68 -4.57 20.59 -3.03
C ASP A 68 -5.18 21.95 -2.64
N GLU A 69 -4.47 22.78 -1.88
CA GLU A 69 -4.83 24.18 -1.65
C GLU A 69 -4.94 25.00 -2.95
#